data_AF-A0AA41R8R5-F1
#
_entry.id   AF-A0AA41R8R5-F1
#
_cell.length_a   1.000
_cell.length_b   1.000
_cell.length_c   1.000
_cell.angle_alpha   90.00
_cell.angle_beta   90.00
_cell.angle_gamma   90.00
#
_symmetry.space_group_name_H-M   'P 1'
#
loop_
_entity.id
_entity.type
_entity.pdbx_description
1 polymer ?
#
loop_
_entity_poly.entity_id
_entity_poly.type
_entity_poly.pdbx_seq_one_letter_code
_entity_poly.pdbx_strand_id
1 'polypeptide(L)'
;MNLKQFLKLTAVSIFTYGICFFLIKGLNSCIVPVIEETLGAFVVVALFSSALSFALFAFTDGITKDIASLKDKFDSSKFEAAVEALAKLKKEVLSNAFLILLLFLVERTAKGGMIASSGGNTDESQMMILILLSLRMTCFLISFIAIISQLRGFLTAVDFRSLVSRAKR
;
A
#
# COMPACT_ATOMS: atom_id res chain seq x y z
N MET A 1 -9.23 -1.87 9.80
CA MET A 1 -8.15 -2.87 9.78
C MET A 1 -8.28 -3.74 11.01
N ASN A 2 -8.32 -5.06 10.88
CA ASN A 2 -8.44 -5.96 12.04
C ASN A 2 -7.13 -6.01 12.83
N LEU A 3 -7.19 -6.19 14.16
CA LEU A 3 -6.00 -6.27 15.03
C LEU A 3 -4.96 -7.28 14.54
N LYS A 4 -5.42 -8.43 14.02
CA LYS A 4 -4.55 -9.45 13.38
C LYS A 4 -3.83 -8.94 12.12
N GLN A 5 -4.49 -8.10 11.32
CA GLN A 5 -3.87 -7.50 10.13
C GLN A 5 -2.85 -6.42 10.53
N PHE A 6 -3.16 -5.62 11.56
CA PHE A 6 -2.23 -4.65 12.12
C PHE A 6 -0.97 -5.34 12.67
N LEU A 7 -1.12 -6.39 13.48
CA LEU A 7 0.02 -7.15 14.01
C LEU A 7 0.88 -7.77 12.91
N LYS A 8 0.25 -8.34 11.86
CA LYS A 8 0.99 -8.85 10.69
C LYS A 8 1.75 -7.75 9.98
N LEU A 9 1.13 -6.59 9.75
CA LEU A 9 1.78 -5.45 9.12
C LEU A 9 2.99 -4.99 9.95
N THR A 10 2.81 -4.81 11.26
CA THR A 10 3.89 -4.40 12.17
C THR A 10 5.04 -5.41 12.19
N ALA A 11 4.75 -6.71 12.23
CA ALA A 11 5.77 -7.75 12.18
C ALA A 11 6.55 -7.73 10.85
N VAL A 12 5.85 -7.57 9.72
CA VAL A 12 6.47 -7.43 8.40
C VAL A 12 7.32 -6.16 8.35
N SER A 13 6.86 -5.04 8.93
CA SER A 13 7.61 -3.79 8.99
C SER A 13 8.91 -3.93 9.78
N ILE A 14 8.87 -4.53 10.97
CA ILE A 14 10.06 -4.75 11.81
C ILE A 14 11.05 -5.67 11.10
N PHE A 15 10.55 -6.75 10.51
CA PHE A 15 11.40 -7.71 9.78
C PHE A 15 12.05 -7.07 8.55
N THR A 16 11.27 -6.35 7.74
CA THR A 16 11.77 -5.63 6.56
C THR A 16 12.78 -4.56 6.95
N TYR A 17 12.51 -3.82 8.04
CA TYR A 17 13.45 -2.86 8.59
C TYR A 17 14.77 -3.49 9.00
N GLY A 18 14.74 -4.61 9.73
CA GLY A 18 15.93 -5.35 10.11
C GLY A 18 16.76 -5.77 8.89
N ILE A 19 16.11 -6.35 7.88
CA ILE A 19 16.78 -6.75 6.63
C ILE A 19 17.41 -5.54 5.94
N CYS A 20 16.67 -4.46 5.74
CA CYS A 20 17.18 -3.23 5.13
C CYS A 20 18.40 -2.70 5.90
N PHE A 21 18.31 -2.66 7.23
CA PHE A 21 19.40 -2.19 8.09
C PHE A 21 20.66 -3.03 7.93
N PHE A 22 20.55 -4.36 8.01
CA PHE A 22 21.71 -5.25 7.87
C PHE A 22 22.28 -5.23 6.44
N LEU A 23 21.44 -5.14 5.41
CA LEU A 23 21.91 -5.02 4.02
C LEU A 23 22.66 -3.72 3.77
N ILE A 24 22.11 -2.59 4.23
CA ILE A 24 22.76 -1.28 4.09
C ILE A 24 24.07 -1.26 4.87
N LYS A 25 24.07 -1.79 6.10
CA LYS A 25 25.29 -1.89 6.92
C LYS A 25 26.34 -2.81 6.30
N GLY A 26 25.94 -3.94 5.73
CA GLY A 26 26.86 -4.93 5.14
C GLY A 26 27.44 -4.51 3.79
N LEU A 27 26.68 -3.76 2.98
CA LEU A 27 27.09 -3.30 1.65
C LEU A 27 27.79 -1.92 1.67
N ASN A 28 27.97 -1.34 2.86
CA ASN A 28 28.59 -0.03 3.07
C ASN A 28 27.92 1.09 2.22
N SER A 29 28.63 2.20 2.03
CA SER A 29 28.15 3.39 1.31
C SER A 29 27.87 3.15 -0.18
N CYS A 30 28.24 1.99 -0.74
CA CYS A 30 28.07 1.69 -2.17
C CYS A 30 26.60 1.54 -2.59
N ILE A 31 25.72 1.07 -1.71
CA ILE A 31 24.31 0.86 -2.05
C ILE A 31 23.44 2.11 -1.86
N VAL A 32 23.94 3.12 -1.14
CA VAL A 32 23.19 4.34 -0.80
C VAL A 32 22.67 5.08 -2.05
N PRO A 33 23.47 5.30 -3.12
CA PRO A 33 22.97 5.98 -4.32
C PRO A 33 21.86 5.19 -5.03
N VAL A 34 21.98 3.86 -5.08
CA VAL A 34 20.97 2.98 -5.70
C VAL A 34 19.66 3.03 -4.93
N ILE A 35 19.75 3.04 -3.60
CA ILE A 35 18.59 3.19 -2.71
C ILE A 35 17.94 4.55 -2.91
N GLU A 36 18.70 5.64 -2.95
CA GLU A 36 18.15 6.99 -3.16
C GLU A 36 17.44 7.12 -4.51
N GLU A 37 18.00 6.56 -5.58
CA GLU A 37 17.38 6.52 -6.89
C GLU A 37 16.06 5.73 -6.85
N THR A 38 16.07 4.56 -6.21
CA THR A 38 14.87 3.72 -6.03
C THR A 38 13.79 4.45 -5.21
N LEU A 39 14.19 5.13 -4.13
CA LEU A 39 13.28 5.95 -3.31
C LEU A 39 12.76 7.18 -4.07
N GLY A 40 13.50 7.66 -5.07
CA GLY A 40 13.04 8.67 -6.03
C GLY A 40 11.74 8.26 -6.72
N ALA A 41 11.58 6.97 -7.06
CA ALA A 41 10.37 6.44 -7.67
C ALA A 41 9.15 6.39 -6.72
N PHE A 42 9.34 6.53 -5.40
CA PHE A 42 8.26 6.38 -4.44
C PHE A 42 7.14 7.42 -4.63
N VAL A 43 7.47 8.64 -5.07
CA VAL A 43 6.42 9.65 -5.39
C VAL A 43 5.49 9.17 -6.50
N VAL A 44 6.05 8.53 -7.53
CA VAL A 44 5.29 7.99 -8.67
C VAL A 44 4.42 6.83 -8.19
N VAL A 45 4.98 5.95 -7.36
CA VAL A 45 4.27 4.81 -6.75
C VAL A 45 3.09 5.30 -5.89
N ALA A 46 3.28 6.33 -5.07
CA ALA A 46 2.23 6.90 -4.22
C ALA A 46 1.11 7.56 -5.05
N LEU A 47 1.47 8.31 -6.10
CA LEU A 47 0.51 8.94 -7.01
C LEU A 47 -0.29 7.89 -7.78
N PHE A 48 0.39 6.92 -8.40
CA PHE A 48 -0.23 5.85 -9.15
C PHE A 48 -1.17 5.02 -8.27
N SER A 49 -0.73 4.67 -7.06
CA SER A 49 -1.57 3.94 -6.12
C SER A 49 -2.81 4.72 -5.72
N SER A 50 -2.69 6.03 -5.49
CA SER A 50 -3.83 6.88 -5.11
C SER A 50 -4.86 6.96 -6.25
N ALA A 51 -4.40 7.15 -7.49
CA ALA A 51 -5.24 7.15 -8.67
C ALA A 51 -5.91 5.78 -8.88
N LEU A 52 -5.17 4.68 -8.73
CA LEU A 52 -5.70 3.32 -8.80
C LEU A 52 -6.75 3.07 -7.73
N SER A 53 -6.54 3.54 -6.50
CA SER A 53 -7.52 3.42 -5.41
C SER A 53 -8.83 4.13 -5.74
N PHE A 54 -8.74 5.33 -6.31
CA PHE A 54 -9.92 6.07 -6.74
C PHE A 54 -10.66 5.35 -7.89
N ALA A 55 -9.92 4.89 -8.91
CA ALA A 55 -10.48 4.14 -10.02
C ALA A 55 -11.19 2.86 -9.54
N LEU A 56 -10.58 2.15 -8.59
CA LEU A 56 -11.16 0.96 -7.95
C LEU A 56 -12.43 1.26 -7.19
N PHE A 57 -12.44 2.35 -6.42
CA PHE A 57 -13.62 2.77 -5.69
C PHE A 57 -14.78 3.04 -6.66
N ALA A 58 -14.53 3.83 -7.71
CA ALA A 58 -15.52 4.15 -8.73
C ALA A 58 -16.02 2.90 -9.47
N PHE A 59 -15.12 1.98 -9.82
CA PHE A 59 -15.46 0.72 -10.47
C PHE A 59 -16.35 -0.17 -9.57
N THR A 60 -15.96 -0.34 -8.31
CA THR A 60 -16.72 -1.13 -7.33
C THR A 60 -18.09 -0.49 -7.05
N ASP A 61 -18.16 0.84 -7.08
CA ASP A 61 -19.43 1.57 -6.95
C ASP A 61 -20.36 1.35 -8.14
N GLY A 62 -19.82 1.37 -9.36
CA GLY A 62 -20.55 0.98 -10.57
C GLY A 62 -21.14 -0.43 -10.47
N ILE A 63 -20.35 -1.41 -10.02
CA ILE A 63 -20.84 -2.80 -9.80
C ILE A 63 -21.96 -2.83 -8.76
N THR A 64 -21.83 -2.07 -7.68
CA THR A 64 -22.86 -2.05 -6.61
C THR A 64 -24.20 -1.55 -7.18
N LYS A 65 -24.17 -0.51 -8.03
CA LYS A 65 -25.36 0.02 -8.73
C LYS A 65 -25.91 -0.99 -9.74
N ASP A 66 -25.05 -1.66 -10.49
CA ASP A 66 -25.44 -2.72 -11.42
C ASP A 66 -26.14 -3.88 -10.71
N ILE A 67 -25.64 -4.30 -9.55
CA ILE A 67 -26.24 -5.35 -8.74
C ILE A 67 -27.58 -4.88 -8.15
N ALA A 68 -27.65 -3.64 -7.64
CA ALA A 68 -28.90 -3.08 -7.10
C ALA A 68 -30.06 -3.11 -8.12
N SER A 69 -29.76 -2.92 -9.42
CA SER A 69 -30.76 -3.04 -10.49
C SER A 69 -31.30 -4.47 -10.71
N LEU A 70 -30.67 -5.47 -10.11
CA LEU A 70 -31.03 -6.89 -10.20
C LEU A 70 -31.62 -7.45 -8.91
N LYS A 71 -31.90 -6.59 -7.92
CA LYS A 71 -32.36 -6.99 -6.58
C LYS A 71 -33.57 -7.93 -6.63
N ASP A 72 -34.50 -7.68 -7.55
CA ASP A 72 -35.74 -8.48 -7.67
C ASP A 72 -35.56 -9.80 -8.46
N LYS A 73 -34.39 -10.04 -9.05
CA LYS A 73 -34.09 -11.23 -9.88
C LYS A 73 -33.25 -12.29 -9.15
N PHE A 74 -32.63 -11.95 -8.03
CA PHE A 74 -31.76 -12.84 -7.27
C PHE A 74 -32.30 -13.09 -5.87
N ASP A 75 -31.89 -14.23 -5.31
CA ASP A 75 -32.09 -14.56 -3.92
C ASP A 75 -31.51 -13.45 -3.03
N SER A 76 -32.35 -12.87 -2.15
CA SER A 76 -32.00 -11.72 -1.28
C SER A 76 -30.74 -11.99 -0.45
N SER A 77 -30.52 -13.25 -0.05
CA SER A 77 -29.34 -13.66 0.72
C SER A 77 -28.03 -13.52 -0.07
N LYS A 78 -28.04 -13.91 -1.35
CA LYS A 78 -26.86 -13.83 -2.24
C LYS A 78 -26.58 -12.39 -2.65
N PHE A 79 -27.64 -11.59 -2.80
CA PHE A 79 -27.55 -10.16 -3.06
C PHE A 79 -26.87 -9.42 -1.90
N GLU A 80 -27.33 -9.64 -0.67
CA GLU A 80 -26.76 -9.01 0.53
C GLU A 80 -25.29 -9.38 0.71
N ALA A 81 -24.94 -10.66 0.53
CA ALA A 81 -23.55 -11.12 0.60
C ALA A 81 -22.64 -10.45 -0.46
N ALA A 82 -23.14 -10.23 -1.68
CA ALA A 82 -22.39 -9.56 -2.74
C ALA A 82 -22.18 -8.07 -2.44
N VAL A 83 -23.22 -7.38 -1.95
CA VAL A 83 -23.14 -5.96 -1.56
C VAL A 83 -22.18 -5.78 -0.38
N GLU A 84 -22.23 -6.67 0.61
CA GLU A 84 -21.32 -6.65 1.76
C GLU A 84 -19.86 -6.88 1.32
N ALA A 85 -19.62 -7.86 0.44
CA ALA A 85 -18.28 -8.11 -0.10
C ALA A 85 -17.72 -6.91 -0.86
N LEU A 86 -18.54 -6.22 -1.67
CA LEU A 86 -18.15 -5.00 -2.38
C LEU A 86 -17.89 -3.84 -1.42
N ALA A 87 -18.71 -3.67 -0.38
CA ALA A 87 -18.52 -2.64 0.63
C ALA A 87 -17.22 -2.86 1.42
N LYS A 88 -16.92 -4.11 1.77
CA LYS A 88 -15.65 -4.50 2.42
C LYS A 88 -14.47 -4.18 1.50
N LEU A 89 -14.56 -4.51 0.22
CA LEU A 89 -13.52 -4.21 -0.75
C LEU A 89 -13.27 -2.70 -0.89
N LYS A 90 -14.33 -1.86 -0.97
CA LYS A 90 -14.20 -0.40 -1.00
C LYS A 90 -13.43 0.12 0.23
N LYS A 91 -13.78 -0.39 1.41
CA LYS A 91 -13.13 0.00 2.68
C LYS A 91 -11.67 -0.43 2.72
N GLU A 92 -11.34 -1.62 2.22
CA GLU A 92 -9.96 -2.11 2.14
C GLU A 92 -9.11 -1.27 1.17
N VAL A 93 -9.65 -0.95 -0.01
CA VAL A 93 -8.97 -0.08 -0.99
C VAL A 93 -8.69 1.31 -0.41
N LEU A 94 -9.68 1.94 0.22
CA LEU A 94 -9.50 3.25 0.84
C LEU A 94 -8.48 3.21 1.99
N SER A 95 -8.53 2.17 2.82
CA SER A 95 -7.58 1.97 3.92
C SER A 95 -6.15 1.77 3.41
N ASN A 96 -5.95 1.05 2.31
CA ASN A 96 -4.63 0.84 1.71
C ASN A 96 -4.09 2.14 1.08
N ALA A 97 -4.95 2.90 0.40
CA ALA A 97 -4.58 4.22 -0.14
C ALA A 97 -4.06 5.14 0.97
N PHE A 98 -4.80 5.23 2.07
CA PHE A 98 -4.42 6.04 3.23
C PHE A 98 -3.11 5.57 3.86
N LEU A 99 -2.92 4.25 3.99
CA LEU A 99 -1.66 3.68 4.49
C LEU A 99 -0.46 4.08 3.62
N ILE A 100 -0.59 4.01 2.29
CA ILE A 100 0.49 4.38 1.37
C ILE A 100 0.83 5.88 1.49
N LEU A 101 -0.19 6.74 1.60
CA LEU A 101 0.02 8.17 1.84
C LEU A 101 0.74 8.43 3.18
N LEU A 102 0.36 7.72 4.24
CA LEU A 102 1.03 7.83 5.54
C LEU A 102 2.50 7.38 5.46
N LEU A 103 2.77 6.24 4.82
CA LEU A 103 4.12 5.74 4.62
C LEU A 103 4.98 6.69 3.79
N PHE A 104 4.39 7.34 2.78
CA PHE A 104 5.05 8.36 1.99
C PHE A 104 5.40 9.61 2.84
N LEU A 105 4.49 10.06 3.71
CA LEU A 105 4.77 11.17 4.63
C LEU A 105 5.91 10.82 5.61
N VAL A 106 5.91 9.61 6.16
CA VAL A 106 6.99 9.13 7.04
C VAL A 106 8.31 9.09 6.27
N GLU A 107 8.33 8.59 5.03
CA GLU A 107 9.52 8.58 4.18
C GLU A 107 10.06 9.99 3.94
N ARG A 108 9.19 10.94 3.61
CA ARG A 108 9.59 12.34 3.35
C ARG A 108 10.14 13.02 4.58
N THR A 109 9.54 12.74 5.74
CA THR A 109 10.02 13.24 7.03
C THR A 109 11.38 12.65 7.37
N ALA A 110 11.56 11.34 7.17
CA ALA A 110 12.84 10.67 7.37
C ALA A 110 13.93 11.21 6.42
N LYS A 111 13.59 11.51 5.16
CA LYS A 111 14.51 12.17 4.22
C LYS A 111 14.95 13.55 4.72
N GLY A 112 14.01 14.36 5.22
CA GLY A 112 14.32 15.63 5.86
C GLY A 112 15.26 15.48 7.06
N GLY A 113 15.00 14.47 7.90
CA GLY A 113 15.88 14.10 9.02
C GLY A 113 17.30 13.74 8.57
N MET A 114 17.45 12.95 7.51
CA MET A 114 18.77 12.60 6.97
C MET A 114 19.56 13.82 6.52
N ILE A 115 18.91 14.76 5.82
CA ILE A 115 19.54 15.99 5.34
C ILE A 115 20.01 16.83 6.53
N ALA A 116 19.19 16.93 7.59
CA ALA A 116 19.56 17.64 8.82
C ALA A 116 20.75 17.00 9.53
N SER A 117 20.81 15.66 9.59
CA SER A 117 21.93 14.92 10.19
C SER A 117 23.21 15.03 9.37
N SER A 118 23.12 15.11 8.04
CA SER A 118 24.28 15.12 7.11
C SER A 118 25.23 16.31 7.29
N GLY A 119 24.87 17.33 8.07
CA GLY A 119 25.75 18.45 8.40
C GLY A 119 26.78 18.14 9.50
N GLY A 120 26.62 17.06 10.26
CA GLY A 120 27.54 16.65 11.33
C GLY A 120 28.44 15.49 10.88
N ASN A 121 29.76 15.63 11.04
CA ASN A 121 30.75 14.59 10.69
C ASN A 121 31.08 13.64 11.87
N THR A 122 30.09 13.35 12.72
CA THR A 122 30.24 12.47 13.89
C THR A 122 29.78 11.04 13.57
N ASP A 123 30.33 10.04 14.26
CA ASP A 123 29.88 8.64 14.13
C ASP A 123 28.38 8.48 14.45
N GLU A 124 27.85 9.30 15.36
CA GLU A 124 26.42 9.35 15.68
C GLU A 124 25.57 9.80 14.48
N SER A 125 26.07 10.76 13.70
CA SER A 125 25.40 11.23 12.48
C SER A 125 25.32 10.12 11.42
N GLN A 126 26.40 9.36 11.24
CA GLN A 126 26.41 8.24 10.29
C GLN A 126 25.44 7.13 10.70
N MET A 127 25.37 6.81 11.99
CA MET A 127 24.41 5.83 12.50
C MET A 127 22.96 6.28 12.31
N MET A 128 22.68 7.57 12.53
CA MET A 128 21.36 8.16 12.33
C MET A 128 20.95 8.15 10.85
N ILE A 129 21.86 8.46 9.93
CA ILE A 129 21.63 8.37 8.48
C ILE A 129 21.26 6.93 8.09
N LEU A 130 21.97 5.94 8.62
CA LEU A 130 21.72 4.53 8.30
C LEU A 130 20.36 4.04 8.83
N ILE A 131 19.99 4.44 10.05
CA ILE A 131 18.67 4.18 10.64
C ILE A 131 17.56 4.77 9.76
N LEU A 132 17.68 6.05 9.40
CA LEU A 132 16.67 6.75 8.63
C LEU A 132 16.57 6.20 7.19
N LEU A 133 17.69 5.85 6.56
CA LEU A 133 17.69 5.24 5.23
C LEU A 133 17.00 3.86 5.23
N SER A 134 17.23 3.06 6.27
CA SER A 134 16.58 1.76 6.46
C SER A 134 15.07 1.91 6.65
N LEU A 135 14.64 2.92 7.41
CA LEU A 135 13.23 3.27 7.59
C LEU A 135 12.58 3.65 6.25
N ARG A 136 13.24 4.51 5.45
CA ARG A 136 12.73 4.93 4.13
C ARG A 136 12.53 3.75 3.19
N MET A 137 13.52 2.86 3.09
CA MET A 137 13.40 1.64 2.29
C MET A 137 12.29 0.70 2.77
N THR A 138 12.10 0.61 4.07
CA THR A 138 11.02 -0.18 4.66
C THR A 138 9.66 0.39 4.28
N CYS A 139 9.46 1.70 4.38
CA CYS A 139 8.23 2.36 3.94
C CYS A 139 7.94 2.07 2.47
N PHE A 140 8.95 2.18 1.60
CA PHE A 140 8.83 1.88 0.18
C PHE A 140 8.38 0.44 -0.09
N LEU A 141 9.04 -0.55 0.53
CA LEU A 141 8.71 -1.97 0.34
C LEU A 141 7.31 -2.32 0.85
N ILE A 142 6.90 -1.78 2.00
CA ILE A 142 5.54 -1.98 2.54
C ILE A 142 4.51 -1.38 1.59
N SER A 143 4.75 -0.17 1.06
CA SER A 143 3.86 0.43 0.07
C SER A 143 3.72 -0.44 -1.17
N PHE A 144 4.81 -1.07 -1.63
CA PHE A 144 4.76 -2.00 -2.74
C PHE A 144 3.90 -3.24 -2.45
N ILE A 145 4.04 -3.82 -1.25
CA ILE A 145 3.20 -4.94 -0.79
C ILE A 145 1.72 -4.52 -0.74
N ALA A 146 1.42 -3.32 -0.24
CA ALA A 146 0.06 -2.79 -0.21
C ALA A 146 -0.55 -2.65 -1.62
N ILE A 147 0.24 -2.19 -2.59
CA ILE A 147 -0.18 -2.09 -4.00
C ILE A 147 -0.48 -3.46 -4.59
N ILE A 148 0.38 -4.46 -4.35
CA ILE A 148 0.14 -5.83 -4.82
C ILE A 148 -1.17 -6.38 -4.22
N SER A 149 -1.40 -6.15 -2.93
CA SER A 149 -2.66 -6.54 -2.28
C SER A 149 -3.87 -5.85 -2.91
N GLN A 150 -3.73 -4.57 -3.26
CA GLN A 150 -4.77 -3.79 -3.90
C GLN A 150 -5.06 -4.26 -5.34
N LEU A 151 -4.04 -4.62 -6.12
CA LEU A 151 -4.19 -5.21 -7.45
C LEU A 151 -4.90 -6.56 -7.39
N ARG A 152 -4.62 -7.39 -6.40
CA ARG A 152 -5.37 -8.64 -6.18
C ARG A 152 -6.84 -8.36 -5.89
N GLY A 153 -7.13 -7.36 -5.04
CA GLY A 153 -8.49 -6.90 -4.80
C GLY A 153 -9.20 -6.43 -6.07
N PHE A 154 -8.47 -5.76 -6.98
CA PHE A 154 -9.00 -5.33 -8.27
C PHE A 154 -9.44 -6.51 -9.14
N LEU A 155 -8.56 -7.50 -9.30
CA LEU A 155 -8.83 -8.66 -10.15
C LEU A 155 -10.09 -9.39 -9.67
N THR A 156 -10.24 -9.56 -8.36
CA THR A 156 -11.46 -10.12 -7.77
C THR A 156 -12.70 -9.29 -8.11
N ALA A 157 -12.63 -7.96 -8.07
CA ALA A 157 -13.76 -7.10 -8.46
C ALA A 157 -14.13 -7.24 -9.95
N VAL A 158 -13.13 -7.38 -10.82
CA VAL A 158 -13.33 -7.60 -12.25
C VAL A 158 -14.04 -8.93 -12.49
N ASP A 159 -13.61 -9.99 -11.79
CA ASP A 159 -14.27 -11.30 -11.85
C ASP A 159 -15.73 -11.20 -11.42
N PHE A 160 -16.02 -10.51 -10.31
CA PHE A 160 -17.40 -10.25 -9.87
C PHE A 160 -18.24 -9.53 -10.93
N ARG A 161 -17.71 -8.48 -11.57
CA ARG A 161 -18.43 -7.78 -12.63
C ARG A 161 -18.74 -8.68 -13.82
N SER A 162 -17.79 -9.55 -14.19
CA SER A 162 -17.97 -10.50 -15.28
C SER A 162 -19.12 -11.48 -14.98
N LEU A 163 -19.21 -11.97 -13.73
CA LEU A 163 -20.29 -12.86 -13.28
C LEU A 163 -21.64 -12.14 -13.33
N VAL A 164 -21.73 -10.91 -12.84
CA VAL A 164 -22.96 -10.09 -12.89
C VAL A 164 -23.39 -9.83 -14.34
N SER A 165 -22.46 -9.53 -15.24
CA SER A 165 -22.77 -9.28 -16.65
C SER A 165 -23.31 -10.53 -17.37
N ARG A 166 -22.81 -11.72 -17.01
CA ARG A 166 -23.31 -13.00 -17.53
C ARG A 166 -24.70 -13.31 -17.00
N ALA A 167 -24.99 -12.97 -15.74
CA ALA A 167 -26.29 -13.19 -15.13
C ALA A 167 -27.37 -12.20 -15.60
N LYS A 168 -27.00 -11.12 -16.30
CA LYS A 168 -27.93 -10.21 -17.00
C LYS A 168 -28.41 -10.75 -18.36
N ARG A 169 -27.69 -11.71 -18.98
CA ARG A 169 -28.12 -12.39 -20.22
C ARG A 169 -29.10 -13.50 -19.91
#